data_AF-A0A957BJZ9-F1
#
_entry.id   AF-A0A957BJZ9-F1
#
_cell.length_a   1.000
_cell.length_b   1.000
_cell.length_c   1.000
_cell.angle_alpha   90.00
_cell.angle_beta   90.00
_cell.angle_gamma   90.00
#
_symmetry.space_group_name_H-M   'P 1'
#
loop_
_entity.id
_entity.type
_entity.pdbx_description
1 polymer ?
#
loop_
_entity_poly.entity_id
_entity_poly.type
_entity_poly.pdbx_seq_one_letter_code
_entity_poly.pdbx_strand_id
1 'polypeptide(L)'
;MDTKKAQENGQGLVEYALILVLVAVVVIAILTVLGPQVGNVFSRVVDGFGDSSATGGGGGGGGTTPTGNVTSVSAWRGGADVVVQIQVSAAVSVTAVDSQSSKSGTVNCNTSCTITLPSVGPNPGTVTVTASGGNSLSDSYSAQN
;
A
#
# COMPACT_ATOMS: atom_id res chain seq x y z
N MET A 1 -50.26 -63.69 2.23
CA MET A 1 -49.72 -62.64 1.35
C MET A 1 -48.90 -61.69 2.21
N ASP A 2 -47.58 -61.84 2.22
CA ASP A 2 -46.67 -60.96 2.95
C ASP A 2 -46.25 -59.79 2.05
N THR A 3 -46.89 -58.65 2.27
CA THR A 3 -46.61 -57.40 1.56
C THR A 3 -45.48 -56.66 2.29
N LYS A 4 -44.22 -56.95 1.96
CA LYS A 4 -43.08 -56.13 2.40
C LYS A 4 -43.00 -54.87 1.56
N LYS A 5 -43.38 -53.73 2.16
CA LYS A 5 -43.21 -52.39 1.59
C LYS A 5 -41.74 -52.11 1.27
N ALA A 6 -41.48 -51.68 0.04
CA ALA A 6 -40.19 -51.19 -0.40
C ALA A 6 -39.79 -49.93 0.38
N GLN A 7 -38.65 -49.98 1.06
CA GLN A 7 -38.04 -48.83 1.72
C GLN A 7 -37.04 -48.19 0.75
N GLU A 8 -37.55 -47.35 -0.16
CA GLU A 8 -36.73 -46.52 -1.05
C GLU A 8 -36.83 -45.06 -0.60
N ASN A 9 -36.08 -44.66 0.44
CA ASN A 9 -36.10 -43.27 0.94
C ASN A 9 -34.74 -42.77 1.42
N GLY A 10 -33.64 -43.13 0.73
CA GLY A 10 -32.31 -42.66 1.16
C GLY A 10 -31.23 -42.60 0.09
N GLN A 11 -31.44 -43.16 -1.10
CA GLN A 11 -30.35 -43.34 -2.06
C GLN A 11 -30.01 -42.06 -2.86
N GLY A 12 -30.96 -41.12 -2.99
CA GLY A 12 -30.70 -39.84 -3.66
C GLY A 12 -30.02 -38.77 -2.78
N LEU A 13 -30.22 -38.77 -1.46
CA LEU A 13 -29.72 -37.70 -0.58
C LEU A 13 -28.19 -37.62 -0.54
N VAL A 14 -27.52 -38.77 -0.61
CA VAL A 14 -26.05 -38.83 -0.62
C VAL A 14 -25.49 -38.47 -1.99
N GLU A 15 -26.16 -38.85 -3.08
CA GLU A 15 -25.72 -38.53 -4.45
C GLU A 15 -25.74 -37.02 -4.68
N TYR A 16 -26.82 -36.34 -4.27
CA TYR A 16 -26.89 -34.88 -4.36
C TYR A 16 -25.87 -34.19 -3.45
N ALA A 17 -25.58 -34.72 -2.27
CA ALA A 17 -24.57 -34.16 -1.37
C ALA A 17 -23.16 -34.21 -1.98
N LEU A 18 -22.79 -35.31 -2.65
CA LEU A 18 -21.48 -35.45 -3.28
C LEU A 18 -21.31 -34.51 -4.48
N ILE A 19 -22.36 -34.30 -5.28
CA ILE A 19 -22.34 -33.31 -6.37
C ILE A 19 -22.23 -31.88 -5.82
N LEU A 20 -22.94 -31.55 -4.74
CA LEU A 20 -22.85 -30.23 -4.12
C LEU A 20 -21.44 -29.93 -3.57
N VAL A 21 -20.77 -30.91 -2.97
CA VAL A 21 -19.38 -30.76 -2.50
C VAL A 21 -18.42 -30.50 -3.67
N LEU A 22 -18.58 -31.25 -4.77
CA LEU A 22 -17.75 -31.07 -5.97
C LEU A 22 -17.91 -29.66 -6.55
N VAL A 23 -19.15 -29.18 -6.68
CA VAL A 23 -19.44 -27.82 -7.17
C VAL A 23 -18.87 -26.76 -6.22
N ALA A 24 -18.98 -26.95 -4.90
CA ALA A 24 -18.44 -26.01 -3.92
C ALA A 24 -16.91 -25.82 -4.05
N VAL A 25 -16.17 -26.92 -4.25
CA VAL A 25 -14.71 -26.86 -4.47
C VAL A 25 -14.38 -26.07 -5.74
N VAL A 26 -15.11 -26.31 -6.83
CA VAL A 26 -14.92 -25.59 -8.10
C VAL A 26 -15.19 -24.08 -7.93
N VAL A 27 -16.26 -23.71 -7.22
CA VAL A 27 -16.58 -22.30 -6.96
C VAL A 27 -15.49 -21.62 -6.14
N ILE A 28 -14.99 -22.26 -5.08
CA ILE A 28 -13.90 -21.72 -4.26
C ILE A 28 -12.65 -21.50 -5.12
N ALA A 29 -12.27 -22.47 -5.95
CA ALA A 29 -11.12 -22.35 -6.85
C ALA A 29 -11.26 -21.19 -7.85
N ILE A 30 -12.47 -20.97 -8.38
CA ILE A 30 -12.74 -19.84 -9.28
C ILE A 30 -12.64 -18.51 -8.52
N LEU A 31 -13.22 -18.42 -7.31
CA LEU A 31 -13.19 -17.20 -6.50
C LEU A 31 -11.78 -16.82 -6.04
N THR A 32 -10.91 -17.79 -5.75
CA THR A 32 -9.51 -17.51 -5.36
C THR A 32 -8.67 -16.98 -6.53
N VAL A 33 -8.95 -17.42 -7.75
CA VAL A 33 -8.25 -16.94 -8.96
C VAL A 33 -8.78 -15.60 -9.45
N LEU A 34 -10.11 -15.44 -9.45
CA LEU A 34 -10.76 -14.21 -9.92
C LEU A 34 -10.74 -13.09 -8.88
N GLY A 35 -10.70 -13.40 -7.58
CA GLY A 35 -10.69 -12.41 -6.50
C GLY A 35 -9.57 -11.36 -6.65
N PRO A 36 -8.30 -11.75 -6.84
CA PRO A 36 -7.20 -10.82 -7.04
C PRO A 36 -7.34 -9.98 -8.32
N GLN A 37 -7.86 -10.57 -9.40
CA GLN A 37 -8.02 -9.88 -10.69
C GLN A 37 -9.06 -8.77 -10.60
N VAL A 38 -10.19 -9.05 -9.94
CA VAL A 38 -11.26 -8.06 -9.69
C VAL A 38 -10.75 -6.94 -8.77
N GLY A 39 -9.96 -7.28 -7.74
CA GLY A 39 -9.34 -6.29 -6.86
C GLY A 39 -8.44 -5.30 -7.62
N ASN A 40 -7.57 -5.80 -8.50
CA ASN A 40 -6.68 -4.96 -9.32
C ASN A 40 -7.44 -4.05 -10.30
N VAL A 41 -8.55 -4.53 -10.88
CA VAL A 41 -9.41 -3.69 -11.74
C VAL A 41 -10.12 -2.62 -10.93
N PHE A 42 -10.66 -2.97 -9.76
CA PHE A 42 -11.33 -2.01 -8.89
C PHE A 42 -10.38 -0.92 -8.39
N SER A 43 -9.14 -1.27 -7.99
CA SER A 43 -8.10 -0.29 -7.63
C SER A 43 -7.82 0.70 -8.76
N ARG A 44 -7.65 0.22 -10.00
CA ARG A 44 -7.41 1.08 -11.17
C ARG A 44 -8.58 2.03 -11.45
N VAL A 45 -9.81 1.58 -11.21
CA VAL A 45 -11.01 2.39 -11.40
C VAL A 45 -11.15 3.45 -10.30
N VAL A 46 -10.86 3.10 -9.04
CA VAL A 46 -10.85 4.05 -7.93
C VAL A 46 -9.76 5.11 -8.14
N ASP A 47 -8.56 4.72 -8.57
CA ASP A 47 -7.49 5.65 -8.92
C ASP A 47 -7.91 6.57 -10.09
N GLY A 48 -8.63 6.04 -11.08
CA GLY A 48 -9.16 6.82 -12.20
C GLY A 48 -10.29 7.79 -11.83
N PHE A 49 -11.02 7.54 -10.74
CA PHE A 49 -12.08 8.44 -10.25
C PHE A 49 -11.60 9.40 -9.13
N GLY A 50 -10.46 9.14 -8.50
CA GLY A 50 -9.86 9.98 -7.45
C GLY A 50 -9.16 11.26 -7.93
N ASP A 51 -8.90 11.40 -9.24
CA ASP A 51 -8.13 12.52 -9.82
C ASP A 51 -8.99 13.71 -10.30
N SER A 52 -10.22 13.87 -9.82
CA SER A 52 -11.01 15.09 -10.08
C SER A 52 -10.60 16.30 -9.22
N SER A 53 -9.55 16.18 -8.40
CA SER A 53 -8.94 17.31 -7.73
C SER A 53 -7.43 17.26 -7.86
N ALA A 54 -6.94 17.82 -8.97
CA ALA A 54 -5.64 18.45 -9.11
C ALA A 54 -4.58 18.00 -8.10
N THR A 55 -4.05 16.78 -8.24
CA THR A 55 -2.73 16.44 -7.69
C THR A 55 -2.17 15.29 -8.53
N GLY A 56 -1.44 15.67 -9.57
CA GLY A 56 -0.72 14.72 -10.40
C GLY A 56 0.35 13.96 -9.61
N GLY A 57 0.42 12.67 -9.88
CA GLY A 57 1.56 11.80 -9.55
C GLY A 57 1.10 10.35 -9.48
N GLY A 58 1.55 9.41 -10.30
CA GLY A 58 2.63 9.34 -11.27
C GLY A 58 2.85 7.83 -11.48
N GLY A 59 2.85 7.40 -12.74
CA GLY A 59 2.64 6.01 -13.13
C GLY A 59 3.73 5.02 -12.70
N GLY A 60 3.32 3.76 -12.53
CA GLY A 60 4.22 2.61 -12.41
C GLY A 60 4.62 2.03 -13.76
N GLY A 61 5.86 1.52 -13.85
CA GLY A 61 6.26 0.53 -14.85
C GLY A 61 7.70 0.67 -15.36
N GLY A 62 8.61 -0.16 -14.84
CA GLY A 62 9.95 -0.36 -15.44
C GLY A 62 10.96 -0.88 -14.43
N GLY A 63 11.47 -2.09 -14.62
CA GLY A 63 12.50 -2.69 -13.77
C GLY A 63 13.81 -1.92 -13.83
N THR A 64 13.99 -0.97 -12.92
CA THR A 64 15.28 -0.66 -12.32
C THR A 64 15.09 -0.92 -10.84
N THR A 65 15.73 -1.94 -10.28
CA THR A 65 15.88 -2.03 -8.83
C THR A 65 16.43 -0.69 -8.36
N PRO A 66 15.69 0.11 -7.58
CA PRO A 66 16.23 1.36 -7.05
C PRO A 66 17.45 0.99 -6.21
N THR A 67 18.65 1.25 -6.74
CA THR A 67 19.93 0.92 -6.10
C THR A 67 20.26 1.88 -4.96
N GLY A 68 19.46 2.93 -4.79
CA GLY A 68 19.61 3.90 -3.70
C GLY A 68 18.70 3.56 -2.53
N ASN A 69 19.31 3.26 -1.39
CA ASN A 69 18.64 3.21 -0.09
C ASN A 69 18.86 4.54 0.64
N VAL A 70 17.92 4.89 1.52
CA VAL A 70 18.12 5.97 2.48
C VAL A 70 19.14 5.49 3.52
N THR A 71 20.25 6.21 3.66
CA THR A 71 21.34 5.84 4.59
C THR A 71 21.32 6.69 5.86
N SER A 72 20.81 7.91 5.79
CA SER A 72 20.60 8.78 6.95
C SER A 72 19.49 9.79 6.69
N VAL A 73 18.80 10.17 7.76
CA VAL A 73 17.79 11.23 7.78
C VAL A 73 18.09 12.09 8.99
N SER A 74 18.06 13.40 8.80
CA SER A 74 18.19 14.40 9.85
C SER A 74 17.12 15.45 9.66
N ALA A 75 16.26 15.65 10.66
CA ALA A 75 15.15 16.58 10.61
C ALA A 75 15.30 17.65 11.70
N TRP A 76 15.19 18.92 11.33
CA TRP A 76 15.22 20.03 12.27
C TRP A 76 14.23 21.13 11.88
N ARG A 77 13.83 21.94 12.86
CA ARG A 77 12.97 23.08 12.60
C ARG A 77 13.74 24.31 12.17
N GLY A 78 13.12 25.05 11.25
CA GLY A 78 13.49 26.42 10.87
C GLY A 78 12.27 27.34 10.94
N GLY A 79 11.67 27.50 12.13
CA GLY A 79 10.42 28.24 12.33
C GLY A 79 9.19 27.34 12.22
N ALA A 80 8.23 27.70 11.36
CA ALA A 80 7.01 26.91 11.10
C ALA A 80 7.24 25.69 10.18
N ASP A 81 8.44 25.61 9.59
CA ASP A 81 8.82 24.62 8.60
C ASP A 81 9.81 23.62 9.20
N VAL A 82 9.79 22.40 8.67
CA VAL A 82 10.77 21.36 9.01
C VAL A 82 11.66 21.10 7.82
N VAL A 83 12.96 21.24 8.04
CA VAL A 83 14.00 20.96 7.06
C VAL A 83 14.53 19.56 7.32
N VAL A 84 14.60 18.76 6.26
CA VAL A 84 14.97 17.35 6.30
C VAL A 84 16.14 17.16 5.35
N GLN A 85 17.29 16.81 5.88
CA GLN A 85 18.46 16.43 5.09
C GLN A 85 18.61 14.91 5.07
N ILE A 86 18.78 14.39 3.87
CA ILE A 86 18.70 12.97 3.57
C ILE A 86 19.96 12.58 2.82
N GLN A 87 20.61 11.49 3.22
CA GLN A 87 21.69 10.87 2.43
C GLN A 87 21.20 9.54 1.86
N VAL A 88 21.66 9.24 0.65
CA VAL A 88 21.29 8.03 -0.07
C VAL A 88 22.52 7.34 -0.64
N SER A 89 22.45 6.01 -0.79
CA SER A 89 23.58 5.21 -1.31
C SER A 89 23.78 5.31 -2.83
N ALA A 90 22.74 5.73 -3.56
CA ALA A 90 22.77 5.98 -5.00
C ALA A 90 21.54 6.83 -5.39
N ALA A 91 21.49 7.26 -6.65
CA ALA A 91 20.38 8.09 -7.15
C ALA A 91 19.01 7.41 -6.98
N VAL A 92 18.12 8.03 -6.20
CA VAL A 92 16.77 7.49 -5.90
C VAL A 92 15.78 8.61 -5.60
N SER A 93 14.53 8.41 -6.00
CA SER A 93 13.41 9.27 -5.57
C SER A 93 12.98 8.92 -4.16
N VAL A 94 12.90 9.91 -3.28
CA VAL A 94 12.46 9.75 -1.89
C VAL A 94 11.27 10.67 -1.60
N THR A 95 10.37 10.19 -0.75
CA THR A 95 9.21 10.92 -0.26
C THR A 95 9.33 11.08 1.25
N ALA A 96 9.45 12.31 1.72
CA ALA A 96 9.36 12.63 3.14
C ALA A 96 7.90 12.91 3.50
N VAL A 97 7.43 12.37 4.62
CA VAL A 97 6.08 12.57 5.16
C VAL A 97 6.17 12.94 6.63
N ASP A 98 5.51 14.03 7.00
CA ASP A 98 5.41 14.49 8.37
C ASP A 98 4.26 13.81 9.14
N SER A 99 4.50 13.40 10.38
CA SER A 99 3.49 12.68 11.19
C SER A 99 2.40 13.56 11.81
N GLN A 100 2.59 14.88 11.90
CA GLN A 100 1.58 15.77 12.48
C GLN A 100 0.60 16.31 11.46
N SER A 101 1.14 16.82 10.37
CA SER A 101 0.38 17.52 9.34
C SER A 101 0.07 16.65 8.12
N SER A 102 0.63 15.44 8.06
CA SER A 102 0.62 14.57 6.87
C SER A 102 1.17 15.25 5.61
N LYS A 103 1.90 16.36 5.77
CA LYS A 103 2.54 17.04 4.65
C LYS A 103 3.67 16.19 4.11
N SER A 104 3.76 16.11 2.80
CA SER A 104 4.78 15.34 2.13
C SER A 104 5.50 16.15 1.05
N GLY A 105 6.72 15.74 0.76
CA GLY A 105 7.54 16.27 -0.31
C GLY A 105 8.33 15.15 -0.94
N THR A 106 8.38 15.14 -2.27
CA THR A 106 9.15 14.16 -3.04
C THR A 106 10.29 14.85 -3.75
N VAL A 107 11.51 14.30 -3.65
CA VAL A 107 12.69 14.81 -4.34
C VAL A 107 13.56 13.65 -4.84
N ASN A 108 14.30 13.89 -5.92
CA ASN A 108 15.33 12.96 -6.38
C ASN A 108 16.66 13.27 -5.70
N CYS A 109 17.22 12.29 -5.01
CA CYS A 109 18.47 12.42 -4.25
C CYS A 109 19.55 11.61 -4.94
N ASN A 110 20.78 12.14 -5.05
CA ASN A 110 21.93 11.44 -5.66
C ASN A 110 22.90 10.88 -4.61
N THR A 111 23.45 11.76 -3.78
CA THR A 111 24.31 11.47 -2.61
C THR A 111 23.72 12.13 -1.37
N SER A 112 23.11 13.31 -1.54
CA SER A 112 22.37 14.00 -0.49
C SER A 112 21.36 14.96 -1.09
N CYS A 113 20.27 15.23 -0.38
CA CYS A 113 19.25 16.18 -0.77
C CYS A 113 18.62 16.79 0.48
N THR A 114 17.96 17.94 0.31
CA THR A 114 17.23 18.63 1.37
C THR A 114 15.79 18.85 0.93
N ILE A 115 14.84 18.52 1.80
CA ILE A 115 13.41 18.77 1.61
C ILE A 115 12.96 19.69 2.74
N THR A 116 12.13 20.67 2.42
CA THR A 116 11.46 21.50 3.41
C THR A 116 9.98 21.18 3.38
N LEU A 117 9.43 20.75 4.51
CA LEU A 117 8.00 20.54 4.71
C LEU A 117 7.44 21.83 5.34
N PRO A 118 6.71 22.65 4.59
CA PRO A 118 6.28 23.96 5.08
C PRO A 118 5.09 23.83 6.02
N SER A 119 4.97 24.67 7.04
CA SER A 119 3.80 24.78 7.92
C SER A 119 3.31 23.44 8.50
N VAL A 120 4.21 22.66 9.11
CA VAL A 120 3.87 21.36 9.74
C VAL A 120 3.16 21.50 11.10
N GLY A 121 3.11 22.71 11.65
CA GLY A 121 2.50 23.02 12.94
C GLY A 121 3.49 23.03 14.11
N PRO A 122 3.04 23.48 15.31
CA PRO A 122 3.93 23.80 16.42
C PRO A 122 4.33 22.61 17.31
N ASN A 123 3.56 21.51 17.33
CA ASN A 123 3.86 20.39 18.24
C ASN A 123 5.09 19.60 17.76
N PRO A 124 5.75 18.79 18.59
CA PRO A 124 6.85 17.92 18.15
C PRO A 124 6.32 16.78 17.26
N GLY A 125 7.17 16.27 16.37
CA GLY A 125 6.78 15.25 15.42
C GLY A 125 7.94 14.43 14.89
N THR A 126 7.62 13.59 13.92
CA THR A 126 8.55 12.71 13.23
C THR A 126 8.37 12.84 11.73
N VAL A 127 9.48 12.88 11.01
CA VAL A 127 9.47 12.77 9.55
C VAL A 127 9.85 11.35 9.18
N THR A 128 9.04 10.72 8.34
CA THR A 128 9.35 9.43 7.73
C THR A 128 9.72 9.65 6.27
N VAL A 129 10.92 9.26 5.88
CA VAL A 129 11.43 9.33 4.52
C VAL A 129 11.42 7.93 3.92
N THR A 130 10.73 7.77 2.80
CA THR A 130 10.61 6.50 2.09
C THR A 130 11.20 6.65 0.69
N ALA A 131 12.20 5.83 0.37
CA ALA A 131 12.69 5.68 -1.00
C ALA A 131 11.67 4.93 -1.86
N SER A 132 11.66 5.22 -3.16
CA SER A 132 10.86 4.48 -4.17
C SER A 132 11.11 2.97 -4.18
N GLY A 133 12.23 2.50 -3.60
CA GLY A 133 12.53 1.09 -3.37
C GLY A 133 11.92 0.45 -2.12
N GLY A 134 11.17 1.22 -1.33
CA GLY A 134 10.54 0.75 -0.09
C GLY A 134 11.43 0.81 1.15
N ASN A 135 12.70 1.20 1.03
CA ASN A 135 13.53 1.49 2.20
C ASN A 135 13.09 2.80 2.84
N SER A 136 12.87 2.79 4.15
CA SER A 136 12.44 3.96 4.92
C SER A 136 13.33 4.21 6.13
N LEU A 137 13.56 5.49 6.43
CA LEU A 137 14.20 5.95 7.65
C LEU A 137 13.41 7.14 8.19
N SER A 138 13.39 7.30 9.50
CA SER A 138 12.66 8.38 10.15
C SER A 138 13.56 9.12 11.14
N ASP A 139 13.29 10.40 11.32
CA ASP A 139 13.93 11.21 12.36
C ASP A 139 12.89 12.11 13.06
N SER A 140 13.15 12.45 14.32
CA SER A 140 12.26 13.26 15.15
C SER A 140 12.70 14.71 15.19
N TYR A 141 11.75 15.64 15.28
CA TYR A 141 12.04 17.06 15.47
C TYR A 141 11.26 17.63 16.68
N SER A 142 11.92 18.49 17.45
CA SER A 142 11.39 19.09 18.70
C SER A 142 10.30 20.11 18.42
N ALA A 143 9.41 20.42 19.38
CA ALA A 143 8.37 21.45 19.28
C ALA A 143 8.90 22.83 18.83
N GLN A 144 8.04 23.65 18.24
CA GLN A 144 8.37 25.04 17.93
C GLN A 144 8.39 25.84 19.24
N ASN A 145 9.54 26.45 19.57
CA ASN A 145 9.74 27.28 20.76
C ASN A 145 9.47 28.76 20.47
#